data_AF-A0A7C5FTJ3-F1
#
_entry.id   AF-A0A7C5FTJ3-F1
#
_cell.length_a   1.000
_cell.length_b   1.000
_cell.length_c   1.000
_cell.angle_alpha   90.00
_cell.angle_beta   90.00
_cell.angle_gamma   90.00
#
_symmetry.space_group_name_H-M   'P 1'
#
loop_
_entity.id
_entity.type
_entity.pdbx_description
1 polymer ?
#
loop_
_entity_poly.entity_id
_entity_poly.type
_entity_poly.pdbx_seq_one_letter_code
_entity_poly.pdbx_strand_id
1 'polypeptide(L)'
;MKNRMFPLIIAAALLLAAATSGIANSLAAQVLQWPNISRVDKVQYEKFGLFQGWEDGQLAWFIATDASDHQVACELLGAKIFDDGLNFAPRLSSLAGQVAIAYVIVNPKQGLVFSAKPGDPTYSGIWQVIAIEFKPGATKHFVTNTDPYDPITNPTGLPSMSDAEYITLNRAGNPFVAKLPIVATGQLGGPWDNRTDVYRIPQGKVDSKDYYYGKYKFIYLPFWNAYCKDPITKRICVRRFAVPDVLDPVLAAKIGANLAPGLGLIDMADTQAFYWFFGPQPLTQYPVFHACPEPFGIIFDLASQCDNSNYDYTPVEQVFMLQRNVPPLAASTIINNEPLIDLYLGNGRLSPLGTMGVINATILPELIKETSSP
;
A
#
# COMPACT_ATOMS: atom_id res chain seq x y z
N MET A 1 -42.65 56.03 2.22
CA MET A 1 -42.71 55.41 0.88
C MET A 1 -41.43 54.60 0.71
N LYS A 2 -41.47 53.28 0.93
CA LYS A 2 -41.39 52.26 -0.13
C LYS A 2 -40.34 52.58 -1.21
N ASN A 3 -39.19 51.91 -1.15
CA ASN A 3 -38.76 51.06 -2.25
C ASN A 3 -37.78 49.99 -1.79
N ARG A 4 -38.24 48.75 -1.93
CA ARG A 4 -37.47 47.52 -1.87
C ARG A 4 -36.69 47.42 -3.19
N MET A 5 -35.38 47.23 -3.15
CA MET A 5 -34.66 46.55 -4.21
C MET A 5 -33.91 45.38 -3.59
N PHE A 6 -34.37 44.21 -4.01
CA PHE A 6 -34.06 42.87 -3.57
C PHE A 6 -32.78 42.38 -4.31
N PRO A 7 -32.30 41.15 -4.11
CA PRO A 7 -30.93 40.73 -3.89
C PRO A 7 -30.49 39.95 -5.13
N LEU A 8 -30.18 40.64 -6.22
CA LEU A 8 -29.90 39.94 -7.49
C LEU A 8 -28.44 39.47 -7.63
N ILE A 9 -27.54 39.99 -6.80
CA ILE A 9 -26.09 39.76 -6.96
C ILE A 9 -25.61 38.49 -6.22
N ILE A 10 -26.28 38.09 -5.13
CA ILE A 10 -25.88 36.89 -4.36
C ILE A 10 -26.33 35.60 -5.07
N ALA A 11 -27.46 35.62 -5.80
CA ALA A 11 -27.92 34.45 -6.56
C ALA A 11 -27.02 34.12 -7.77
N ALA A 12 -26.44 35.12 -8.43
CA ALA A 12 -25.53 34.89 -9.56
C ALA A 12 -24.18 34.28 -9.12
N ALA A 13 -23.67 34.66 -7.95
CA ALA A 13 -22.45 34.09 -7.39
C ALA A 13 -22.63 32.64 -6.89
N LEU A 14 -23.80 32.30 -6.32
CA LEU A 14 -24.12 30.91 -5.94
C LEU A 14 -24.42 30.01 -7.15
N LEU A 15 -25.00 30.53 -8.24
CA LEU A 15 -25.18 29.76 -9.47
C LEU A 15 -23.86 29.51 -10.23
N LEU A 16 -22.88 30.43 -10.16
CA LEU A 16 -21.56 30.19 -10.74
C LEU A 16 -20.75 29.14 -9.96
N ALA A 17 -20.85 29.11 -8.62
CA ALA A 17 -20.19 28.09 -7.79
C ALA A 17 -20.81 26.69 -7.94
N ALA A 18 -22.12 26.61 -8.21
CA ALA A 18 -22.81 25.36 -8.51
C ALA A 18 -22.55 24.85 -9.94
N ALA A 19 -22.27 25.73 -10.89
CA ALA A 19 -21.91 25.36 -12.25
C ALA A 19 -20.47 24.81 -12.34
N THR A 20 -19.53 25.34 -11.56
CA THR A 20 -18.16 24.81 -11.48
C THR A 20 -18.09 23.45 -10.79
N SER A 21 -18.93 23.19 -9.79
CA SER A 21 -19.03 21.86 -9.16
C SER A 21 -19.76 20.85 -10.06
N GLY A 22 -20.75 21.29 -10.85
CA GLY A 22 -21.42 20.45 -11.85
C GLY A 22 -20.51 20.00 -12.99
N ILE A 23 -19.67 20.90 -13.53
CA ILE A 23 -18.72 20.58 -14.61
C ILE A 23 -17.53 19.77 -14.07
N ALA A 24 -17.04 20.06 -12.86
CA ALA A 24 -16.00 19.26 -12.20
C ALA A 24 -16.51 17.85 -11.88
N ASN A 25 -17.76 17.70 -11.43
CA ASN A 25 -18.37 16.39 -11.18
C ASN A 25 -18.72 15.65 -12.47
N SER A 26 -19.09 16.33 -13.56
CA SER A 26 -19.36 15.67 -14.85
C SER A 26 -18.07 15.29 -15.58
N LEU A 27 -17.00 16.08 -15.46
CA LEU A 27 -15.66 15.68 -15.92
C LEU A 27 -15.11 14.56 -15.03
N ALA A 28 -15.26 14.61 -13.70
CA ALA A 28 -14.89 13.48 -12.85
C ALA A 28 -15.71 12.21 -13.21
N ALA A 29 -17.00 12.34 -13.54
CA ALA A 29 -17.82 11.19 -13.95
C ALA A 29 -17.51 10.68 -15.37
N GLN A 30 -17.07 11.53 -16.31
CA GLN A 30 -16.73 11.14 -17.70
C GLN A 30 -15.25 10.80 -17.91
N VAL A 31 -14.31 11.44 -17.19
CA VAL A 31 -12.86 11.16 -17.19
C VAL A 31 -12.55 9.87 -16.42
N LEU A 32 -13.41 9.47 -15.48
CA LEU A 32 -13.30 8.20 -14.77
C LEU A 32 -14.22 7.10 -15.33
N GLN A 33 -14.58 7.14 -16.62
CA GLN A 33 -14.62 5.88 -17.37
C GLN A 33 -13.18 5.42 -17.47
N TRP A 34 -12.71 4.73 -16.42
CA TRP A 34 -11.43 4.03 -16.45
C TRP A 34 -11.38 3.31 -17.78
N PRO A 35 -10.29 3.45 -18.58
CA PRO A 35 -10.14 2.59 -19.73
C PRO A 35 -10.38 1.20 -19.17
N ASN A 36 -11.45 0.56 -19.65
CA ASN A 36 -11.86 -0.76 -19.22
C ASN A 36 -10.58 -1.52 -18.97
N ILE A 37 -10.29 -1.89 -17.71
CA ILE A 37 -9.35 -2.99 -17.44
C ILE A 37 -9.90 -4.06 -18.36
N SER A 38 -9.21 -4.26 -19.48
CA SER A 38 -9.88 -4.73 -20.68
C SER A 38 -10.44 -6.10 -20.32
N ARG A 39 -11.59 -6.52 -20.86
CA ARG A 39 -12.05 -7.91 -20.63
C ARG A 39 -10.98 -8.95 -21.02
N VAL A 40 -9.96 -8.54 -21.77
CA VAL A 40 -8.77 -9.32 -22.15
C VAL A 40 -7.65 -9.24 -21.09
N ASP A 41 -7.55 -8.16 -20.32
CA ASP A 41 -6.82 -8.14 -19.04
C ASP A 41 -7.69 -8.81 -17.99
N LYS A 42 -7.78 -10.14 -18.06
CA LYS A 42 -8.33 -10.93 -16.95
C LYS A 42 -7.56 -10.50 -15.71
N VAL A 43 -8.20 -9.80 -14.77
CA VAL A 43 -7.61 -9.47 -13.46
C VAL A 43 -6.95 -10.75 -12.95
N GLN A 44 -5.61 -10.74 -12.96
CA GLN A 44 -4.83 -11.89 -12.55
C GLN A 44 -4.70 -11.81 -11.03
N TYR A 45 -4.66 -12.97 -10.40
CA TYR A 45 -4.58 -13.06 -8.97
C TYR A 45 -3.25 -13.70 -8.58
N GLU A 46 -2.60 -13.13 -7.59
CA GLU A 46 -1.41 -13.71 -6.97
C GLU A 46 -1.78 -14.25 -5.58
N LYS A 47 -1.15 -15.35 -5.17
CA LYS A 47 -1.40 -15.98 -3.88
C LYS A 47 -0.46 -15.38 -2.83
N PHE A 48 -1.03 -14.91 -1.72
CA PHE A 48 -0.30 -14.36 -0.59
C PHE A 48 -0.50 -15.24 0.64
N GLY A 49 0.61 -15.54 1.33
CA GLY A 49 0.59 -16.08 2.68
C GLY A 49 0.17 -14.98 3.67
N LEU A 50 -0.67 -15.35 4.63
CA LEU A 50 -1.11 -14.45 5.69
C LEU A 50 -0.42 -14.80 7.01
N PHE A 51 0.10 -13.76 7.66
CA PHE A 51 0.58 -13.79 9.02
C PHE A 51 -0.56 -13.56 9.99
N GLN A 52 -0.43 -14.12 11.19
CA GLN A 52 -1.35 -13.91 12.29
C GLN A 52 -0.86 -12.77 13.18
N GLY A 53 -1.78 -11.91 13.62
CA GLY A 53 -1.53 -10.86 14.60
C GLY A 53 -2.75 -10.66 15.50
N TRP A 54 -2.76 -9.56 16.22
CA TRP A 54 -3.79 -9.14 17.16
C TRP A 54 -4.12 -7.67 16.98
N GLU A 55 -5.40 -7.34 17.06
CA GLU A 55 -5.91 -5.98 17.11
C GLU A 55 -7.09 -5.97 18.07
N ASP A 56 -7.04 -5.11 19.10
CA ASP A 56 -8.08 -4.95 20.12
C ASP A 56 -8.64 -6.28 20.67
N GLY A 57 -7.76 -7.20 21.05
CA GLY A 57 -8.12 -8.53 21.58
C GLY A 57 -8.58 -9.55 20.55
N GLN A 58 -8.70 -9.15 19.28
CA GLN A 58 -9.16 -10.00 18.19
C GLN A 58 -8.00 -10.49 17.33
N LEU A 59 -8.15 -11.70 16.78
CA LEU A 59 -7.21 -12.21 15.79
C LEU A 59 -7.27 -11.39 14.52
N ALA A 60 -6.11 -10.90 14.11
CA ALA A 60 -5.90 -10.21 12.86
C ALA A 60 -5.09 -11.07 11.89
N TRP A 61 -5.33 -10.90 10.59
CA TRP A 61 -4.56 -11.53 9.52
C TRP A 61 -3.99 -10.47 8.59
N PHE A 62 -2.71 -10.58 8.26
CA PHE A 62 -2.03 -9.55 7.49
C PHE A 62 -1.00 -10.09 6.50
N ILE A 63 -0.63 -9.24 5.54
CA ILE A 63 0.45 -9.50 4.59
C ILE A 63 1.57 -8.53 4.94
N ALA A 64 2.80 -9.02 4.94
CA ALA A 64 3.99 -8.18 5.00
C ALA A 64 4.68 -8.27 3.64
N THR A 65 5.08 -7.14 3.06
CA THR A 65 5.76 -7.16 1.75
C THR A 65 7.02 -6.32 1.69
N ASP A 66 7.17 -5.27 2.51
CA ASP A 66 8.32 -4.38 2.46
C ASP A 66 8.75 -3.94 3.87
N ALA A 67 10.03 -3.64 4.08
CA ALA A 67 10.55 -3.10 5.34
C ALA A 67 11.70 -2.10 5.15
N SER A 68 11.76 -1.10 6.04
CA SER A 68 12.78 -0.04 6.03
C SER A 68 14.16 -0.47 6.51
N ASP A 69 14.25 -1.62 7.15
CA ASP A 69 15.47 -2.16 7.72
C ASP A 69 15.84 -3.46 7.04
N HIS A 70 17.10 -3.56 6.60
CA HIS A 70 17.61 -4.71 5.86
C HIS A 70 17.57 -5.97 6.72
N GLN A 71 17.92 -5.85 8.00
CA GLN A 71 17.86 -6.98 8.92
C GLN A 71 16.41 -7.43 9.11
N VAL A 72 15.43 -6.53 9.28
CA VAL A 72 14.01 -6.89 9.33
C VAL A 72 13.53 -7.54 8.03
N ALA A 73 13.98 -7.04 6.88
CA ALA A 73 13.62 -7.58 5.57
C ALA A 73 14.16 -9.01 5.36
N CYS A 74 15.37 -9.30 5.84
CA CYS A 74 16.00 -10.63 5.75
C CYS A 74 15.58 -11.58 6.87
N GLU A 75 15.66 -11.12 8.12
CA GLU A 75 15.52 -11.89 9.36
C GLU A 75 15.13 -10.95 10.51
N LEU A 76 13.83 -10.82 10.80
CA LEU A 76 13.37 -9.99 11.90
C LEU A 76 13.94 -10.43 13.27
N LEU A 77 15.04 -9.82 13.73
CA LEU A 77 15.52 -9.88 15.12
C LEU A 77 15.68 -11.30 15.69
N GLY A 78 16.08 -12.29 14.86
CA GLY A 78 16.23 -13.69 15.29
C GLY A 78 14.91 -14.46 15.49
N ALA A 79 13.78 -13.84 15.16
CA ALA A 79 12.49 -14.49 15.02
C ALA A 79 12.13 -14.51 13.53
N LYS A 80 12.04 -15.69 12.91
CA LYS A 80 11.42 -15.87 11.60
C LYS A 80 9.92 -15.55 11.71
N ILE A 81 9.56 -14.27 11.82
CA ILE A 81 8.17 -13.82 11.81
C ILE A 81 7.65 -13.82 10.38
N PHE A 82 8.53 -13.53 9.41
CA PHE A 82 8.25 -13.57 7.98
C PHE A 82 9.08 -14.68 7.35
N ASP A 83 8.45 -15.82 7.06
CA ASP A 83 9.15 -17.01 6.54
C ASP A 83 9.66 -16.83 5.09
N ASP A 84 9.09 -15.88 4.34
CA ASP A 84 9.34 -15.71 2.91
C ASP A 84 10.28 -14.53 2.57
N GLY A 85 10.78 -13.78 3.55
CA GLY A 85 11.54 -12.53 3.33
C GLY A 85 10.65 -11.37 2.86
N LEU A 86 11.11 -10.13 3.03
CA LEU A 86 10.42 -8.91 2.57
C LEU A 86 11.30 -8.12 1.61
N ASN A 87 10.68 -7.30 0.75
CA ASN A 87 11.41 -6.28 -0.02
C ASN A 87 12.08 -5.29 0.95
N PHE A 88 13.36 -5.00 0.74
CA PHE A 88 13.99 -3.89 1.46
C PHE A 88 13.61 -2.55 0.79
N ALA A 89 12.98 -1.66 1.55
CA ALA A 89 12.46 -0.36 1.11
C ALA A 89 12.92 0.74 2.08
N PRO A 90 14.19 1.16 2.02
CA PRO A 90 14.81 2.00 3.06
C PRO A 90 14.12 3.35 3.25
N ARG A 91 13.50 3.93 2.21
CA ARG A 91 12.75 5.19 2.33
C ARG A 91 11.57 5.10 3.29
N LEU A 92 11.04 3.90 3.57
CA LEU A 92 10.00 3.74 4.59
C LEU A 92 10.45 4.28 5.96
N SER A 93 11.75 4.29 6.27
CA SER A 93 12.26 4.81 7.55
C SER A 93 11.93 6.29 7.79
N SER A 94 11.76 7.09 6.72
CA SER A 94 11.35 8.50 6.79
C SER A 94 9.93 8.69 7.32
N LEU A 95 9.08 7.66 7.22
CA LEU A 95 7.67 7.69 7.62
C LEU A 95 7.47 7.47 9.12
N ALA A 96 8.55 7.24 9.89
CA ALA A 96 8.46 7.06 11.32
C ALA A 96 7.80 8.27 11.99
N GLY A 97 6.85 8.01 12.90
CA GLY A 97 6.03 9.04 13.55
C GLY A 97 4.90 9.62 12.70
N GLN A 98 4.82 9.33 11.40
CA GLN A 98 3.71 9.73 10.52
C GLN A 98 2.63 8.64 10.38
N VAL A 99 2.94 7.41 10.83
CA VAL A 99 2.12 6.22 10.63
C VAL A 99 1.76 5.53 11.96
N ALA A 100 0.75 4.65 11.92
CA ALA A 100 0.33 3.88 13.07
C ALA A 100 1.42 2.90 13.56
N ILE A 101 1.27 2.40 14.79
CA ILE A 101 2.27 1.55 15.45
C ILE A 101 1.84 0.09 15.40
N ALA A 102 2.79 -0.80 15.12
CA ALA A 102 2.66 -2.23 15.35
C ALA A 102 3.73 -2.68 16.34
N TYR A 103 3.33 -3.46 17.35
CA TYR A 103 4.25 -3.98 18.37
C TYR A 103 4.65 -5.41 18.06
N VAL A 104 5.96 -5.68 18.12
CA VAL A 104 6.53 -7.04 18.07
C VAL A 104 6.91 -7.43 19.49
N ILE A 105 6.38 -8.53 20.02
CA ILE A 105 6.85 -9.08 21.30
C ILE A 105 7.91 -10.14 21.01
N VAL A 106 9.14 -9.91 21.50
CA VAL A 106 10.28 -10.80 21.21
C VAL A 106 10.15 -12.13 21.97
N ASN A 107 9.63 -12.09 23.21
CA ASN A 107 9.47 -13.27 24.06
C ASN A 107 8.37 -13.09 25.13
N PRO A 108 7.26 -13.87 25.12
CA PRO A 108 7.01 -15.02 24.24
C PRO A 108 6.84 -14.60 22.78
N LYS A 109 7.21 -15.50 21.86
CA LYS A 109 7.01 -15.27 20.42
C LYS A 109 5.51 -15.29 20.14
N GLN A 110 5.01 -14.21 19.54
CA GLN A 110 3.63 -14.06 19.10
C GLN A 110 3.56 -13.22 17.81
N GLY A 111 2.37 -13.19 17.22
CA GLY A 111 2.06 -12.26 16.12
C GLY A 111 2.12 -10.80 16.54
N LEU A 112 2.15 -9.92 15.54
CA LEU A 112 2.12 -8.47 15.73
C LEU A 112 0.87 -8.01 16.47
N VAL A 113 1.01 -6.93 17.23
CA VAL A 113 -0.11 -6.25 17.88
C VAL A 113 -0.30 -4.88 17.24
N PHE A 114 -1.43 -4.66 16.58
CA PHE A 114 -1.71 -3.45 15.82
C PHE A 114 -2.40 -2.39 16.70
N SER A 115 -2.02 -1.12 16.52
CA SER A 115 -2.62 0.01 17.22
C SER A 115 -3.82 0.63 16.49
N ALA A 116 -4.16 0.13 15.30
CA ALA A 116 -5.27 0.60 14.49
C ALA A 116 -5.81 -0.53 13.63
N LYS A 117 -7.02 -0.37 13.11
CA LYS A 117 -7.64 -1.26 12.14
C LYS A 117 -8.19 -0.51 10.93
N PRO A 118 -8.43 -1.20 9.82
CA PRO A 118 -9.16 -0.64 8.69
C PRO A 118 -10.50 -0.03 9.12
N GLY A 119 -10.77 1.19 8.68
CA GLY A 119 -11.89 2.01 9.15
C GLY A 119 -11.47 3.10 10.14
N ASP A 120 -10.32 2.95 10.80
CA ASP A 120 -9.77 3.99 11.66
C ASP A 120 -9.14 5.12 10.84
N PRO A 121 -9.18 6.38 11.32
CA PRO A 121 -8.57 7.52 10.64
C PRO A 121 -7.05 7.40 10.42
N THR A 122 -6.37 6.62 11.25
CA THR A 122 -4.90 6.46 11.24
C THR A 122 -4.42 5.24 10.46
N TYR A 123 -5.32 4.41 9.90
CA TYR A 123 -4.94 3.21 9.16
C TYR A 123 -4.35 3.57 7.78
N SER A 124 -3.15 3.05 7.48
CA SER A 124 -2.44 3.30 6.22
C SER A 124 -1.82 2.06 5.55
N GLY A 125 -1.86 0.88 6.21
CA GLY A 125 -1.12 -0.32 5.77
C GLY A 125 0.41 -0.18 5.86
N ILE A 126 0.91 0.97 6.35
CA ILE A 126 2.31 1.24 6.69
C ILE A 126 2.37 1.42 8.20
N TRP A 127 3.36 0.80 8.84
CA TRP A 127 3.42 0.70 10.29
C TRP A 127 4.83 0.98 10.79
N GLN A 128 4.95 1.84 11.80
CA GLN A 128 6.15 1.91 12.61
C GLN A 128 6.16 0.69 13.53
N VAL A 129 7.22 -0.10 13.46
CA VAL A 129 7.36 -1.32 14.25
C VAL A 129 8.14 -1.00 15.51
N ILE A 130 7.59 -1.36 16.67
CA ILE A 130 8.26 -1.24 17.97
C ILE A 130 8.44 -2.64 18.54
N ALA A 131 9.69 -3.05 18.74
CA ALA A 131 9.98 -4.31 19.39
C ALA A 131 9.94 -4.14 20.91
N ILE A 132 9.30 -5.07 21.60
CA ILE A 132 9.15 -5.11 23.04
C ILE A 132 9.86 -6.35 23.57
N GLU A 133 10.85 -6.12 24.42
CA GLU A 133 11.61 -7.17 25.08
C GLU A 133 11.43 -7.08 26.60
N PHE A 134 10.92 -8.15 27.22
CA PHE A 134 10.79 -8.22 28.66
C PHE A 134 12.16 -8.29 29.33
N LYS A 135 12.34 -7.47 30.36
CA LYS A 135 13.57 -7.42 31.16
C LYS A 135 13.78 -8.72 31.93
N PRO A 136 15.04 -9.06 32.27
CA PRO A 136 15.32 -10.21 33.13
C PRO A 136 14.54 -10.13 34.45
N GLY A 137 13.84 -11.21 34.79
CA GLY A 137 13.05 -11.31 36.02
C GLY A 137 11.59 -10.83 35.91
N ALA A 138 11.20 -10.16 34.81
CA ALA A 138 9.81 -9.79 34.58
C ALA A 138 8.95 -11.01 34.17
N THR A 139 7.67 -11.00 34.56
CA THR A 139 6.70 -12.01 34.14
C THR A 139 6.28 -11.79 32.69
N LYS A 140 6.78 -12.66 31.81
CA LYS A 140 6.47 -12.63 30.38
C LYS A 140 5.04 -13.12 30.14
N HIS A 141 4.31 -12.43 29.27
CA HIS A 141 2.94 -12.75 28.90
C HIS A 141 2.66 -12.38 27.44
N PHE A 142 1.57 -12.92 26.91
CA PHE A 142 1.09 -12.53 25.59
C PHE A 142 0.41 -11.16 25.67
N VAL A 143 0.66 -10.30 24.68
CA VAL A 143 0.04 -8.98 24.56
C VAL A 143 -1.03 -9.05 23.48
N THR A 144 -2.28 -8.76 23.84
CA THR A 144 -3.42 -8.79 22.89
C THR A 144 -4.25 -7.50 22.91
N ASN A 145 -3.72 -6.36 23.35
CA ASN A 145 -4.44 -5.10 23.63
C ASN A 145 -5.55 -5.21 24.71
N THR A 146 -5.86 -6.40 25.22
CA THR A 146 -6.96 -6.64 26.18
C THR A 146 -6.52 -7.27 27.51
N ASP A 147 -5.28 -7.72 27.63
CA ASP A 147 -4.67 -8.22 28.86
C ASP A 147 -3.17 -7.90 28.83
N PRO A 148 -2.59 -7.22 29.85
CA PRO A 148 -3.20 -6.63 31.04
C PRO A 148 -3.80 -5.24 30.78
N TYR A 149 -4.68 -5.12 29.78
CA TYR A 149 -5.37 -3.86 29.49
C TYR A 149 -6.22 -3.42 30.67
N ASP A 150 -6.02 -2.16 31.04
CA ASP A 150 -6.86 -1.47 32.01
C ASP A 150 -7.12 -0.06 31.47
N PRO A 151 -8.37 0.36 31.26
CA PRO A 151 -8.67 1.63 30.61
C PRO A 151 -8.18 2.87 31.39
N ILE A 152 -7.77 2.70 32.66
CA ILE A 152 -7.31 3.78 33.54
C ILE A 152 -5.78 3.75 33.69
N THR A 153 -5.20 2.56 33.84
CA THR A 153 -3.80 2.36 34.27
C THR A 153 -2.92 1.69 33.22
N ASN A 154 -3.50 1.01 32.24
CA ASN A 154 -2.79 0.41 31.12
C ASN A 154 -3.67 0.33 29.85
N PRO A 155 -4.04 1.48 29.25
CA PRO A 155 -5.00 1.53 28.14
C PRO A 155 -4.44 0.95 26.82
N THR A 156 -3.21 0.44 26.83
CA THR A 156 -2.60 -0.22 25.66
C THR A 156 -2.44 -1.73 25.86
N GLY A 157 -2.60 -2.23 27.09
CA GLY A 157 -2.28 -3.62 27.43
C GLY A 157 -0.79 -3.96 27.23
N LEU A 158 0.08 -2.97 27.05
CA LEU A 158 1.51 -3.19 26.86
C LEU A 158 2.20 -3.34 28.23
N PRO A 159 3.33 -4.07 28.30
CA PRO A 159 4.10 -4.15 29.54
C PRO A 159 4.65 -2.77 29.92
N SER A 160 4.74 -2.51 31.23
CA SER A 160 5.29 -1.26 31.75
C SER A 160 6.78 -1.10 31.37
N MET A 161 7.28 0.14 31.36
CA MET A 161 8.71 0.40 31.15
C MET A 161 9.60 -0.17 32.27
N SER A 162 9.05 -0.53 33.43
CA SER A 162 9.80 -1.27 34.46
C SER A 162 9.96 -2.75 34.10
N ASP A 163 9.04 -3.33 33.34
CA ASP A 163 9.01 -4.75 33.01
C ASP A 163 9.59 -5.06 31.62
N ALA A 164 9.59 -4.09 30.71
CA ALA A 164 10.06 -4.26 29.34
C ALA A 164 10.88 -3.06 28.82
N GLU A 165 11.65 -3.32 27.77
CA GLU A 165 12.34 -2.34 26.95
C GLU A 165 11.65 -2.24 25.59
N TYR A 166 11.55 -1.00 25.09
CA TYR A 166 10.89 -0.66 23.83
C TYR A 166 11.98 -0.27 22.84
N ILE A 167 12.28 -1.17 21.92
CA ILE A 167 13.30 -1.01 20.90
C ILE A 167 12.61 -0.40 19.67
N THR A 168 12.86 0.90 19.47
CA THR A 168 12.28 1.68 18.39
C THR A 168 13.22 1.88 17.20
N LEU A 169 14.50 1.56 17.39
CA LEU A 169 15.58 1.76 16.41
C LEU A 169 16.32 0.45 16.14
N ASN A 170 16.81 0.30 14.91
CA ASN A 170 17.71 -0.77 14.51
C ASN A 170 19.14 -0.55 15.03
N ARG A 171 20.04 -1.51 14.75
CA ARG A 171 21.46 -1.40 15.13
C ARG A 171 22.18 -0.19 14.51
N ALA A 172 21.66 0.34 13.40
CA ALA A 172 22.18 1.53 12.74
C ALA A 172 21.56 2.84 13.29
N GLY A 173 20.68 2.76 14.30
CA GLY A 173 20.01 3.92 14.89
C GLY A 173 18.82 4.45 14.09
N ASN A 174 18.32 3.72 13.10
CA ASN A 174 17.18 4.12 12.27
C ASN A 174 15.89 3.46 12.74
N PRO A 175 14.73 4.15 12.64
CA PRO A 175 13.43 3.55 12.96
C PRO A 175 13.08 2.34 12.10
N PHE A 176 12.38 1.37 12.70
CA PHE A 176 11.75 0.28 11.97
C PHE A 176 10.39 0.71 11.44
N VAL A 177 10.22 0.69 10.13
CA VAL A 177 8.94 0.90 9.46
C VAL A 177 8.73 -0.24 8.49
N ALA A 178 7.59 -0.91 8.59
CA ALA A 178 7.23 -2.02 7.73
C ALA A 178 5.93 -1.72 6.98
N LYS A 179 5.87 -2.19 5.74
CA LYS A 179 4.65 -2.28 4.97
C LYS A 179 3.96 -3.58 5.34
N LEU A 180 2.88 -3.46 6.09
CA LEU A 180 2.06 -4.57 6.55
C LEU A 180 0.62 -4.36 6.07
N PRO A 181 0.41 -4.39 4.75
CA PRO A 181 -0.88 -4.14 4.18
C PRO A 181 -1.86 -5.20 4.68
N ILE A 182 -3.06 -4.71 4.98
CA ILE A 182 -4.26 -5.49 5.25
C ILE A 182 -4.25 -6.12 6.64
N VAL A 183 -5.15 -5.68 7.52
CA VAL A 183 -5.43 -6.30 8.82
C VAL A 183 -6.87 -6.79 8.77
N ALA A 184 -7.11 -8.05 8.37
CA ALA A 184 -8.42 -8.68 8.47
C ALA A 184 -8.70 -9.12 9.90
N THR A 185 -9.51 -8.34 10.61
CA THR A 185 -10.11 -8.76 11.88
C THR A 185 -11.33 -9.62 11.57
N GLY A 186 -11.12 -10.92 11.39
CA GLY A 186 -12.18 -11.91 11.16
C GLY A 186 -12.13 -12.66 9.82
N GLN A 187 -13.22 -12.65 9.04
CA GLN A 187 -13.30 -13.41 7.79
C GLN A 187 -12.37 -12.79 6.73
N LEU A 188 -11.52 -13.61 6.13
CA LEU A 188 -10.44 -13.14 5.24
C LEU A 188 -10.89 -12.49 3.94
N GLY A 189 -12.15 -12.64 3.52
CA GLY A 189 -12.59 -12.12 2.24
C GLY A 189 -14.10 -11.95 2.13
N GLY A 190 -14.50 -11.35 1.01
CA GLY A 190 -15.87 -10.98 0.72
C GLY A 190 -16.05 -9.46 0.63
N PRO A 191 -17.19 -9.01 0.06
CA PRO A 191 -17.47 -7.59 -0.07
C PRO A 191 -17.45 -6.91 1.31
N TRP A 192 -17.16 -5.61 1.30
CA TRP A 192 -17.25 -4.80 2.51
C TRP A 192 -18.65 -4.97 3.14
N ASP A 193 -18.69 -5.42 4.39
CA ASP A 193 -19.94 -5.56 5.14
C ASP A 193 -20.05 -4.39 6.12
N ASN A 194 -20.94 -3.46 5.82
CA ASN A 194 -21.19 -2.27 6.61
C ASN A 194 -21.90 -2.56 7.94
N ARG A 195 -22.24 -3.82 8.23
CA ARG A 195 -23.03 -4.25 9.39
C ARG A 195 -22.21 -4.92 10.49
N THR A 196 -20.89 -5.03 10.34
CA THR A 196 -20.02 -5.68 11.34
C THR A 196 -18.74 -4.88 11.56
N ASP A 197 -18.26 -4.81 12.81
CA ASP A 197 -16.91 -4.31 13.17
C ASP A 197 -15.77 -5.24 12.64
N VAL A 198 -16.13 -6.21 11.80
CA VAL A 198 -15.30 -7.30 11.30
C VAL A 198 -14.81 -6.91 9.91
N TYR A 199 -13.53 -6.57 9.82
CA TYR A 199 -12.93 -6.18 8.56
C TYR A 199 -12.59 -7.41 7.69
N ARG A 200 -12.87 -7.29 6.39
CA ARG A 200 -12.57 -8.29 5.35
C ARG A 200 -11.68 -7.67 4.29
N ILE A 201 -10.92 -8.49 3.57
CA ILE A 201 -10.09 -8.05 2.44
C ILE A 201 -11.01 -7.99 1.20
N PRO A 202 -11.48 -6.81 0.75
CA PRO A 202 -12.62 -6.73 -0.18
C PRO A 202 -12.42 -7.47 -1.52
N GLN A 203 -11.19 -7.42 -2.02
CA GLN A 203 -10.73 -8.04 -3.26
C GLN A 203 -10.21 -9.47 -3.09
N GLY A 204 -10.06 -9.88 -1.85
CA GLY A 204 -9.44 -11.13 -1.48
C GLY A 204 -10.36 -12.31 -1.74
N LYS A 205 -9.89 -13.26 -2.56
CA LYS A 205 -10.54 -14.57 -2.65
C LYS A 205 -9.85 -15.51 -1.68
N VAL A 206 -10.61 -16.01 -0.71
CA VAL A 206 -10.10 -16.95 0.29
C VAL A 206 -9.84 -18.30 -0.39
N ASP A 207 -8.67 -18.88 -0.17
CA ASP A 207 -8.43 -20.26 -0.56
C ASP A 207 -9.19 -21.20 0.38
N SER A 208 -10.31 -21.75 -0.10
CA SER A 208 -11.17 -22.63 0.72
C SER A 208 -10.56 -24.00 1.00
N LYS A 209 -9.45 -24.36 0.34
CA LYS A 209 -8.80 -25.67 0.46
C LYS A 209 -7.58 -25.67 1.37
N ASP A 210 -7.02 -24.49 1.68
CA ASP A 210 -5.73 -24.37 2.36
C ASP A 210 -5.83 -24.00 3.86
N TYR A 211 -6.85 -24.51 4.56
CA TYR A 211 -6.74 -24.63 6.03
C TYR A 211 -5.84 -25.82 6.40
N TYR A 212 -4.63 -25.89 5.83
CA TYR A 212 -3.68 -26.97 6.07
C TYR A 212 -3.11 -26.80 7.49
N TYR A 213 -3.54 -27.68 8.41
CA TYR A 213 -3.09 -27.74 9.82
C TYR A 213 -3.29 -26.48 10.68
N GLY A 214 -4.14 -25.53 10.26
CA GLY A 214 -4.49 -24.35 11.05
C GLY A 214 -3.36 -23.34 11.28
N LYS A 215 -2.25 -23.43 10.52
CA LYS A 215 -1.06 -22.58 10.67
C LYS A 215 -0.92 -21.49 9.61
N TYR A 216 -1.40 -21.73 8.39
CA TYR A 216 -1.27 -20.79 7.29
C TYR A 216 -2.65 -20.51 6.71
N LYS A 217 -2.91 -19.24 6.41
CA LYS A 217 -4.05 -18.86 5.59
C LYS A 217 -3.52 -18.18 4.33
N PHE A 218 -4.21 -18.41 3.22
CA PHE A 218 -3.83 -17.80 1.96
C PHE A 218 -4.98 -16.97 1.40
N ILE A 219 -4.59 -15.94 0.68
CA ILE A 219 -5.53 -15.10 -0.05
C ILE A 219 -5.01 -14.81 -1.45
N TYR A 220 -5.94 -14.75 -2.40
CA TYR A 220 -5.65 -14.32 -3.74
C TYR A 220 -5.99 -12.84 -3.87
N LEU A 221 -5.01 -11.99 -4.19
CA LEU A 221 -5.21 -10.56 -4.46
C LEU A 221 -5.00 -10.25 -5.94
N PRO A 222 -5.72 -9.27 -6.51
CA PRO A 222 -5.46 -8.81 -7.86
C PRO A 222 -4.07 -8.18 -7.97
N PHE A 223 -3.44 -8.39 -9.12
CA PHE A 223 -2.24 -7.67 -9.50
C PHE A 223 -2.37 -7.06 -10.90
N TRP A 224 -1.49 -6.11 -11.18
CA TRP A 224 -1.38 -5.42 -12.45
C TRP A 224 0.08 -5.40 -12.90
N ASN A 225 0.30 -5.15 -14.19
CA ASN A 225 1.63 -4.95 -14.74
C ASN A 225 1.94 -3.45 -14.80
N ALA A 226 3.18 -3.07 -14.50
CA ALA A 226 3.70 -1.73 -14.67
C ALA A 226 5.10 -1.75 -15.25
N TYR A 227 5.45 -0.72 -16.01
CA TYR A 227 6.82 -0.44 -16.38
C TYR A 227 7.59 0.11 -15.20
N CYS A 228 8.83 -0.31 -15.09
CA CYS A 228 9.75 0.27 -14.15
C CYS A 228 11.17 0.28 -14.67
N LYS A 229 11.94 1.26 -14.20
CA LYS A 229 13.34 1.42 -14.51
C LYS A 229 14.20 0.92 -13.37
N ASP A 230 15.09 -0.01 -13.68
CA ASP A 230 16.15 -0.43 -12.78
C ASP A 230 17.08 0.77 -12.49
N PRO A 231 17.31 1.11 -11.21
CA PRO A 231 18.10 2.29 -10.84
C PRO A 231 19.58 2.16 -11.22
N ILE A 232 20.13 0.95 -11.30
CA ILE A 232 21.54 0.69 -11.62
C ILE A 232 21.70 0.52 -13.12
N THR A 233 21.03 -0.48 -13.69
CA THR A 233 21.20 -0.87 -15.10
C THR A 233 20.48 0.07 -16.06
N LYS A 234 19.57 0.90 -15.54
CA LYS A 234 18.67 1.79 -16.31
C LYS A 234 17.77 1.05 -17.29
N ARG A 235 17.72 -0.29 -17.22
CA ARG A 235 16.85 -1.13 -18.04
C ARG A 235 15.40 -0.94 -17.64
N ILE A 236 14.52 -0.99 -18.62
CA ILE A 236 13.08 -0.92 -18.40
C ILE A 236 12.54 -2.34 -18.39
N CYS A 237 11.88 -2.72 -17.31
CA CYS A 237 11.27 -4.02 -17.11
C CYS A 237 9.77 -3.86 -16.87
N VAL A 238 9.01 -4.94 -17.10
CA VAL A 238 7.61 -5.01 -16.68
C VAL A 238 7.56 -5.78 -15.37
N ARG A 239 7.00 -5.17 -14.33
CA ARG A 239 6.84 -5.77 -13.00
C ARG A 239 5.37 -5.95 -12.66
N ARG A 240 5.08 -6.96 -11.83
CA ARG A 240 3.75 -7.13 -11.22
C ARG A 240 3.68 -6.28 -9.96
N PHE A 241 2.54 -5.64 -9.73
CA PHE A 241 2.29 -4.92 -8.49
C PHE A 241 0.88 -5.21 -7.97
N ALA A 242 0.74 -5.20 -6.65
CA ALA A 242 -0.54 -5.24 -5.96
C ALA A 242 -0.77 -3.91 -5.23
N VAL A 243 -2.02 -3.46 -5.22
CA VAL A 243 -2.44 -2.23 -4.53
C VAL A 243 -3.38 -2.61 -3.40
N PRO A 244 -2.84 -2.96 -2.21
CA PRO A 244 -3.66 -3.32 -1.06
C PRO A 244 -4.43 -2.14 -0.45
N ASP A 245 -3.84 -0.95 -0.39
CA ASP A 245 -4.41 0.20 0.32
C ASP A 245 -4.33 1.49 -0.53
N VAL A 246 -5.36 2.32 -0.41
CA VAL A 246 -5.56 3.54 -1.22
C VAL A 246 -6.22 4.63 -0.37
N LEU A 247 -5.73 5.87 -0.51
CA LEU A 247 -6.31 7.04 0.16
C LEU A 247 -7.67 7.45 -0.43
N ASP A 248 -7.80 7.44 -1.75
CA ASP A 248 -9.01 7.89 -2.44
C ASP A 248 -10.12 6.81 -2.42
N PRO A 249 -11.31 7.12 -1.88
CA PRO A 249 -12.38 6.13 -1.73
C PRO A 249 -12.97 5.68 -3.08
N VAL A 250 -12.96 6.53 -4.11
CA VAL A 250 -13.47 6.17 -5.43
C VAL A 250 -12.52 5.19 -6.11
N LEU A 251 -11.21 5.43 -5.99
CA LEU A 251 -10.17 4.54 -6.47
C LEU A 251 -10.19 3.20 -5.75
N ALA A 252 -10.21 3.22 -4.42
CA ALA A 252 -10.26 2.04 -3.58
C ALA A 252 -11.42 1.11 -3.99
N ALA A 253 -12.63 1.67 -4.15
CA ALA A 253 -13.79 0.91 -4.60
C ALA A 253 -13.62 0.31 -6.01
N LYS A 254 -12.90 0.99 -6.91
CA LYS A 254 -12.76 0.58 -8.31
C LYS A 254 -11.71 -0.49 -8.54
N ILE A 255 -10.57 -0.39 -7.88
CA ILE A 255 -9.50 -1.40 -8.03
C ILE A 255 -9.63 -2.53 -7.00
N GLY A 256 -10.61 -2.42 -6.09
CA GLY A 256 -10.77 -3.35 -4.98
C GLY A 256 -9.58 -3.25 -4.06
N ALA A 257 -9.32 -2.08 -3.52
CA ALA A 257 -8.31 -1.88 -2.48
C ALA A 257 -8.99 -1.38 -1.21
N ASN A 258 -8.26 -1.42 -0.11
CA ASN A 258 -8.72 -0.92 1.17
C ASN A 258 -8.69 0.61 1.15
N LEU A 259 -9.71 1.24 1.72
CA LEU A 259 -9.63 2.66 2.04
C LEU A 259 -8.70 2.86 3.24
N ALA A 260 -7.68 3.68 3.06
CA ALA A 260 -6.63 3.91 4.05
C ALA A 260 -6.38 5.41 4.24
N PRO A 261 -7.21 6.08 5.08
CA PRO A 261 -7.13 7.52 5.29
C PRO A 261 -5.78 7.99 5.84
N GLY A 262 -5.08 7.14 6.60
CA GLY A 262 -3.75 7.44 7.16
C GLY A 262 -2.68 7.69 6.09
N LEU A 263 -2.89 7.24 4.85
CA LEU A 263 -2.00 7.61 3.73
C LEU A 263 -2.01 9.11 3.42
N GLY A 264 -3.05 9.83 3.82
CA GLY A 264 -3.13 11.29 3.70
C GLY A 264 -2.28 12.04 4.73
N LEU A 265 -1.70 11.34 5.71
CA LEU A 265 -0.78 11.91 6.70
C LEU A 265 0.68 11.88 6.24
N ILE A 266 0.98 11.14 5.17
CA ILE A 266 2.33 10.96 4.64
C ILE A 266 2.72 12.21 3.83
N ASP A 267 3.91 12.77 4.11
CA ASP A 267 4.46 13.86 3.29
C ASP A 267 4.68 13.38 1.85
N MET A 268 4.33 14.24 0.89
CA MET A 268 4.55 13.99 -0.52
C MET A 268 6.03 13.71 -0.85
N ALA A 269 6.96 14.29 -0.08
CA ALA A 269 8.40 14.05 -0.22
C ALA A 269 8.80 12.58 0.08
N ASP A 270 8.00 11.86 0.85
CA ASP A 270 8.24 10.46 1.21
C ASP A 270 7.52 9.47 0.27
N THR A 271 6.79 10.01 -0.71
CA THR A 271 6.17 9.23 -1.80
C THR A 271 7.08 9.18 -3.03
N GLN A 272 6.77 8.29 -3.97
CA GLN A 272 7.33 8.33 -5.32
C GLN A 272 6.22 8.44 -6.37
N ALA A 273 6.56 8.82 -7.60
CA ALA A 273 5.56 9.04 -8.64
C ALA A 273 5.10 7.72 -9.30
N PHE A 274 3.78 7.57 -9.46
CA PHE A 274 3.14 6.50 -10.21
C PHE A 274 2.22 7.07 -11.27
N TYR A 275 2.55 6.86 -12.54
CA TYR A 275 1.85 7.47 -13.65
C TYR A 275 0.87 6.50 -14.29
N TRP A 276 -0.40 6.90 -14.34
CA TRP A 276 -1.48 6.16 -14.97
C TRP A 276 -1.98 6.91 -16.20
N PHE A 277 -2.10 6.20 -17.33
CA PHE A 277 -2.52 6.79 -18.60
C PHE A 277 -4.01 6.53 -18.91
N PHE A 278 -4.67 7.51 -19.50
CA PHE A 278 -6.05 7.49 -19.99
C PHE A 278 -6.09 7.83 -21.50
N GLY A 279 -7.19 7.45 -22.17
CA GLY A 279 -7.38 7.70 -23.60
C GLY A 279 -6.99 6.55 -24.53
N PRO A 280 -6.82 6.81 -25.84
CA PRO A 280 -6.44 5.78 -26.81
C PRO A 280 -5.04 5.27 -26.48
N GLN A 281 -4.92 4.01 -26.08
CA GLN A 281 -3.67 3.40 -25.66
C GLN A 281 -3.41 2.12 -26.45
N PRO A 282 -2.14 1.79 -26.76
CA PRO A 282 -1.83 0.46 -27.26
C PRO A 282 -2.18 -0.57 -26.18
N LEU A 283 -2.50 -1.81 -26.57
CA LEU A 283 -2.83 -2.90 -25.64
C LEU A 283 -1.72 -3.20 -24.63
N THR A 284 -0.49 -2.77 -24.92
CA THR A 284 0.69 -2.97 -24.08
C THR A 284 1.05 -1.76 -23.23
N GLN A 285 0.21 -0.71 -23.17
CA GLN A 285 0.48 0.43 -22.29
C GLN A 285 0.19 0.05 -20.84
N TYR A 286 1.25 -0.01 -20.03
CA TYR A 286 1.16 -0.18 -18.60
C TYR A 286 1.43 1.15 -17.87
N PRO A 287 0.99 1.29 -16.60
CA PRO A 287 1.46 2.36 -15.72
C PRO A 287 2.99 2.38 -15.59
N VAL A 288 3.55 3.50 -15.14
CA VAL A 288 5.00 3.68 -14.95
C VAL A 288 5.29 4.02 -13.50
N PHE A 289 6.18 3.24 -12.86
CA PHE A 289 6.78 3.55 -11.56
C PHE A 289 8.05 4.40 -11.74
N HIS A 290 8.29 5.32 -10.80
CA HIS A 290 9.55 6.06 -10.70
C HIS A 290 10.73 5.12 -10.39
N ALA A 291 10.63 4.35 -9.30
CA ALA A 291 11.64 3.43 -8.81
C ALA A 291 11.02 2.11 -8.35
N CYS A 292 11.78 1.02 -8.47
CA CYS A 292 11.38 -0.33 -8.06
C CYS A 292 12.47 -1.00 -7.25
N PRO A 293 12.12 -2.00 -6.42
CA PRO A 293 13.15 -2.83 -5.84
C PRO A 293 13.94 -3.49 -6.97
N GLU A 294 15.24 -3.65 -6.76
CA GLU A 294 16.11 -4.35 -7.70
C GLU A 294 15.56 -5.73 -8.04
N PRO A 295 15.83 -6.24 -9.27
CA PRO A 295 15.42 -7.58 -9.63
C PRO A 295 15.88 -8.56 -8.56
N PHE A 296 14.92 -9.33 -8.05
CA PHE A 296 15.17 -10.61 -7.43
C PHE A 296 16.15 -11.36 -8.32
N GLY A 297 17.34 -11.65 -7.79
CA GLY A 297 18.26 -12.54 -8.48
C GLY A 297 17.50 -13.81 -8.86
N ILE A 298 17.76 -14.33 -10.06
CA ILE A 298 17.16 -15.57 -10.61
C ILE A 298 17.60 -16.82 -9.82
N ILE A 299 18.10 -16.63 -8.60
CA ILE A 299 18.69 -17.62 -7.74
C ILE A 299 17.66 -17.88 -6.66
N PHE A 300 17.30 -19.15 -6.52
CA PHE A 300 16.37 -19.71 -5.52
C PHE A 300 16.79 -19.49 -4.06
N ASP A 301 17.58 -18.46 -3.78
CA ASP A 301 18.09 -18.13 -2.47
C ASP A 301 17.24 -17.02 -1.86
N LEU A 302 16.45 -17.39 -0.85
CA LEU A 302 15.68 -16.48 0.00
C LEU A 302 16.55 -15.36 0.59
N ALA A 303 17.88 -15.58 0.70
CA ALA A 303 18.82 -14.56 1.14
C ALA A 303 18.93 -13.35 0.20
N SER A 304 18.59 -13.49 -1.10
CA SER A 304 18.73 -12.41 -2.09
C SER A 304 17.56 -11.41 -2.11
N GLN A 305 16.45 -11.69 -1.40
CA GLN A 305 15.23 -10.87 -1.48
C GLN A 305 15.35 -9.51 -0.76
N CYS A 306 16.20 -9.45 0.27
CA CYS A 306 16.41 -8.26 1.06
C CYS A 306 17.59 -7.42 0.58
N ASP A 307 18.38 -7.89 -0.39
CA ASP A 307 19.54 -7.18 -0.97
C ASP A 307 19.13 -6.16 -2.05
N ASN A 308 18.06 -5.39 -1.80
CA ASN A 308 17.71 -4.28 -2.68
C ASN A 308 18.70 -3.12 -2.47
N SER A 309 19.53 -2.81 -3.46
CA SER A 309 20.39 -1.61 -3.37
C SER A 309 19.75 -0.33 -3.91
N ASN A 310 18.46 -0.39 -4.28
CA ASN A 310 17.67 0.80 -4.59
C ASN A 310 17.23 1.55 -3.33
N TYR A 311 18.07 2.48 -2.88
CA TYR A 311 17.76 3.32 -1.73
C TYR A 311 16.64 4.34 -1.99
N ASP A 312 16.23 4.54 -3.25
CA ASP A 312 15.16 5.47 -3.62
C ASP A 312 13.76 4.80 -3.65
N TYR A 313 13.70 3.48 -3.49
CA TYR A 313 12.44 2.74 -3.51
C TYR A 313 11.61 2.96 -2.24
N THR A 314 10.32 3.22 -2.43
CA THR A 314 9.28 3.24 -1.41
C THR A 314 8.01 2.63 -2.00
N PRO A 315 7.25 1.80 -1.28
CA PRO A 315 5.97 1.27 -1.76
C PRO A 315 4.81 2.29 -1.65
N VAL A 316 5.09 3.53 -1.25
CA VAL A 316 4.09 4.60 -1.11
C VAL A 316 4.17 5.52 -2.33
N GLU A 317 3.08 5.56 -3.09
CA GLU A 317 3.06 6.14 -4.43
C GLU A 317 2.04 7.28 -4.53
N GLN A 318 2.42 8.39 -5.15
CA GLN A 318 1.49 9.41 -5.60
C GLN A 318 1.00 9.09 -7.01
N VAL A 319 -0.32 8.96 -7.18
CA VAL A 319 -0.93 8.62 -8.45
C VAL A 319 -1.15 9.86 -9.32
N PHE A 320 -0.39 9.97 -10.40
CA PHE A 320 -0.56 10.99 -11.44
C PHE A 320 -1.37 10.44 -12.62
N MET A 321 -2.54 11.02 -12.87
CA MET A 321 -3.35 10.65 -14.04
C MET A 321 -2.99 11.52 -15.24
N LEU A 322 -2.72 10.87 -16.36
CA LEU A 322 -2.33 11.52 -17.60
C LEU A 322 -3.28 11.13 -18.72
N GLN A 323 -3.86 12.11 -19.41
CA GLN A 323 -4.62 11.91 -20.63
C GLN A 323 -3.68 11.89 -21.82
N ARG A 324 -3.82 10.89 -22.66
CA ARG A 324 -3.16 10.85 -23.96
C ARG A 324 -3.97 11.61 -25.00
N ASN A 325 -3.36 12.64 -25.59
CA ASN A 325 -4.00 13.53 -26.55
C ASN A 325 -3.82 13.06 -28.00
N VAL A 326 -2.89 12.14 -28.24
CA VAL A 326 -2.55 11.63 -29.58
C VAL A 326 -2.75 10.11 -29.66
N PRO A 327 -3.46 9.60 -30.69
CA PRO A 327 -3.60 8.16 -30.90
C PRO A 327 -2.23 7.47 -31.05
N PRO A 328 -2.10 6.21 -30.61
CA PRO A 328 -0.86 5.48 -30.79
C PRO A 328 -0.63 5.11 -32.27
N LEU A 329 0.36 5.74 -32.91
CA LEU A 329 1.04 5.23 -34.12
C LEU A 329 1.88 3.97 -33.79
N ALA A 330 2.18 3.11 -34.76
CA ALA A 330 2.84 1.80 -34.50
C ALA A 330 4.16 1.88 -33.69
N ALA A 331 4.34 0.96 -32.73
CA ALA A 331 5.50 0.62 -31.87
C ALA A 331 6.24 1.74 -31.10
N SER A 332 6.37 2.95 -31.65
CA SER A 332 7.06 4.12 -31.08
C SER A 332 6.23 4.90 -30.03
N THR A 333 5.16 4.29 -29.54
CA THR A 333 4.09 4.95 -28.79
C THR A 333 3.88 4.45 -27.38
N ILE A 334 4.63 3.45 -26.95
CA ILE A 334 4.60 2.97 -25.58
C ILE A 334 5.40 3.96 -24.72
N ILE A 335 4.75 4.51 -23.71
CA ILE A 335 5.38 5.38 -22.72
C ILE A 335 5.75 4.49 -21.54
N ASN A 336 7.03 4.19 -21.38
CA ASN A 336 7.50 3.16 -20.44
C ASN A 336 8.52 3.67 -19.41
N ASN A 337 8.76 4.98 -19.35
CA ASN A 337 9.64 5.63 -18.39
C ASN A 337 9.30 7.12 -18.26
N GLU A 338 9.76 7.75 -17.18
CA GLU A 338 9.51 9.18 -16.90
C GLU A 338 10.08 10.15 -17.94
N PRO A 339 11.33 10.01 -18.44
CA PRO A 339 11.82 10.91 -19.49
C PRO A 339 10.92 10.99 -20.72
N LEU A 340 10.27 9.89 -21.11
CA LEU A 340 9.28 9.90 -22.17
C LEU A 340 7.97 10.59 -21.76
N ILE A 341 7.56 10.46 -20.50
CA ILE A 341 6.40 11.20 -19.98
C ILE A 341 6.65 12.70 -20.08
N ASP A 342 7.79 13.18 -19.60
CA ASP A 342 8.18 14.58 -19.64
C ASP A 342 8.25 15.12 -21.08
N LEU A 343 8.86 14.35 -21.98
CA LEU A 343 8.92 14.69 -23.39
C LEU A 343 7.53 14.82 -24.00
N TYR A 344 6.60 13.93 -23.65
CA TYR A 344 5.25 13.96 -24.20
C TYR A 344 4.40 15.07 -23.57
N LEU A 345 4.58 15.38 -22.28
CA LEU A 345 3.96 16.53 -21.62
C LEU A 345 4.45 17.84 -22.25
N GLY A 346 5.76 18.00 -22.42
CA GLY A 346 6.37 19.20 -23.02
C GLY A 346 5.95 19.46 -24.46
N ASN A 347 5.54 18.41 -25.19
CA ASN A 347 5.04 18.52 -26.56
C ASN A 347 3.49 18.52 -26.65
N GLY A 348 2.77 18.62 -25.53
CA GLY A 348 1.31 18.62 -25.50
C GLY A 348 0.64 17.32 -25.93
N ARG A 349 1.40 16.21 -25.98
CA ARG A 349 0.92 14.86 -26.33
C ARG A 349 0.31 14.11 -25.15
N LEU A 350 0.68 14.51 -23.94
CA LEU A 350 0.02 14.18 -22.69
C LEU A 350 -0.54 15.45 -22.06
N SER A 351 -1.65 15.33 -21.34
CA SER A 351 -2.19 16.36 -20.46
C SER A 351 -2.39 15.79 -19.07
N PRO A 352 -2.04 16.51 -17.99
CA PRO A 352 -2.42 16.09 -16.65
C PRO A 352 -3.94 16.14 -16.49
N LEU A 353 -4.53 15.07 -15.96
CA LEU A 353 -5.93 15.03 -15.55
C LEU A 353 -6.12 15.37 -14.06
N GLY A 354 -5.04 15.24 -13.29
CA GLY A 354 -5.02 15.49 -11.85
C GLY A 354 -4.25 14.39 -11.11
N THR A 355 -4.31 14.45 -9.78
CA THR A 355 -3.75 13.45 -8.88
C THR A 355 -4.87 12.71 -8.18
N MET A 356 -4.81 11.38 -8.13
CA MET A 356 -5.80 10.54 -7.45
C MET A 356 -5.46 10.22 -6.00
N GLY A 357 -4.55 10.99 -5.41
CA GLY A 357 -4.08 10.79 -4.05
C GLY A 357 -2.91 9.80 -3.97
N VAL A 358 -2.79 9.17 -2.80
CA VAL A 358 -1.69 8.29 -2.43
C VAL A 358 -2.18 6.85 -2.40
N ILE A 359 -1.39 5.94 -2.94
CA ILE A 359 -1.60 4.50 -2.83
C ILE A 359 -0.42 3.85 -2.12
N ASN A 360 -0.69 2.73 -1.48
CA ASN A 360 0.33 1.85 -0.94
C ASN A 360 0.45 0.64 -1.88
N ALA A 361 1.36 0.67 -2.86
CA ALA A 361 1.52 -0.38 -3.87
C ALA A 361 2.81 -1.17 -3.63
N THR A 362 2.76 -2.50 -3.67
CA THR A 362 3.97 -3.33 -3.52
C THR A 362 4.26 -4.02 -4.83
N ILE A 363 5.54 -4.05 -5.18
CA ILE A 363 6.02 -4.78 -6.33
C ILE A 363 6.27 -6.22 -5.90
N LEU A 364 5.59 -7.14 -6.56
CA LEU A 364 5.61 -8.54 -6.20
C LEU A 364 6.91 -9.20 -6.63
N PRO A 365 7.44 -10.16 -5.85
CA PRO A 365 8.53 -11.00 -6.30
C PRO A 365 8.16 -11.68 -7.62
N GLU A 366 9.00 -11.50 -8.64
CA GLU A 366 8.80 -12.19 -9.90
C GLU A 366 9.03 -13.69 -9.71
N LEU A 367 7.96 -14.49 -9.71
CA LEU A 367 8.08 -15.96 -9.84
C LEU A 367 8.33 -16.42 -11.29
N ILE A 368 8.56 -15.51 -12.23
CA ILE A 368 8.60 -15.84 -13.65
C ILE A 368 10.04 -16.15 -14.09
N LYS A 369 10.34 -17.45 -14.30
CA LYS A 369 11.31 -17.88 -15.31
C LYS A 369 11.04 -17.06 -16.56
N GLU A 370 11.96 -16.18 -16.96
CA GLU A 370 11.90 -15.51 -18.26
C GLU A 370 11.54 -16.55 -19.32
N THR A 371 10.29 -16.58 -19.77
CA THR A 371 10.02 -17.05 -21.11
C THR A 371 10.57 -15.94 -21.97
N SER A 372 11.85 -16.06 -22.32
CA SER A 372 12.46 -15.32 -23.42
C SER A 372 11.42 -15.25 -24.53
N SER A 373 10.85 -14.06 -24.75
CA SER A 373 10.24 -13.83 -26.07
C SER A 373 11.38 -13.88 -27.10
N PRO A 374 11.12 -14.47 -28.27
CA PRO A 374 12.12 -14.77 -29.29
C PRO A 374 12.90 -13.55 -29.79
#